data_AF-A0A9X8VC89-F1
#
_entry.id   AF-A0A9X8VC89-F1
#
_cell.length_a   1.000
_cell.length_b   1.000
_cell.length_c   1.000
_cell.angle_alpha   90.00
_cell.angle_beta   90.00
_cell.angle_gamma   90.00
#
_symmetry.space_group_name_H-M   'P 1'
#
loop_
_entity.id
_entity.type
_entity.pdbx_description
1 polymer ?
#
loop_
_entity_poly.entity_id
_entity_poly.type
_entity_poly.pdbx_seq_one_letter_code
_entity_poly.pdbx_strand_id
1 'polypeptide(L)'
;LQDQMAQLAPHLDLTVDYGWLWFISQPLFKLLKFIHGFIGNWGFSIIIITFIVRGIMYPLTKAQYTSMAKMRMLQPKLQAMRERIGDDKQR
;
A
#
# COMPACT_ATOMS: atom_id res chain seq x y z
N LEU A 1 -11.17 -13.75 -21.51
CA LEU A 1 -11.97 -12.52 -21.67
C LEU A 1 -11.11 -11.28 -21.89
N GLN A 2 -10.11 -10.96 -21.06
CA GLN A 2 -9.21 -9.79 -21.30
C GLN A 2 -8.27 -9.98 -22.50
N ASP A 3 -7.65 -11.16 -22.64
CA ASP A 3 -6.81 -11.48 -23.80
C ASP A 3 -7.61 -11.58 -25.12
N GLN A 4 -8.94 -11.76 -25.03
CA GLN A 4 -9.84 -11.74 -26.19
C GLN A 4 -10.32 -10.32 -26.55
N MET A 5 -10.34 -9.39 -25.59
CA MET A 5 -10.70 -7.99 -25.83
C MET A 5 -9.53 -7.17 -26.39
N ALA A 6 -8.28 -7.58 -26.14
CA ALA A 6 -7.09 -7.01 -26.78
C ALA A 6 -7.04 -7.21 -28.31
N GLN A 7 -7.82 -8.17 -28.84
CA GLN A 7 -7.93 -8.42 -30.28
C GLN A 7 -9.00 -7.58 -30.99
N LEU A 8 -9.89 -6.91 -30.24
CA LEU A 8 -11.03 -6.17 -30.81
C LEU A 8 -10.85 -4.65 -30.83
N ALA A 9 -10.07 -4.08 -29.92
CA ALA A 9 -9.61 -2.69 -30.01
C ALA A 9 -8.40 -2.47 -29.10
N PRO A 10 -7.33 -1.79 -29.57
CA PRO A 10 -6.26 -1.39 -28.68
C PRO A 10 -6.82 -0.41 -27.63
N HIS A 11 -6.40 -0.56 -26.36
CA HIS A 11 -6.67 0.35 -25.24
C HIS A 11 -7.90 0.10 -24.34
N LEU A 12 -8.65 -1.01 -24.50
CA LEU A 12 -9.75 -1.32 -23.58
C LEU A 12 -9.29 -1.76 -22.17
N ASP A 13 -8.00 -2.07 -22.01
CA ASP A 13 -7.38 -2.34 -20.70
C ASP A 13 -7.25 -1.07 -19.83
N LEU A 14 -7.41 0.12 -20.43
CA LEU A 14 -7.40 1.43 -19.77
C LEU A 14 -8.79 1.89 -19.32
N THR A 15 -9.85 1.10 -19.54
CA THR A 15 -11.23 1.46 -19.10
C THR A 15 -11.39 1.39 -17.58
N VAL A 16 -10.41 0.84 -16.86
CA VAL A 16 -10.34 0.97 -15.41
C VAL A 16 -9.75 2.34 -15.11
N ASP A 17 -10.59 3.24 -14.60
CA ASP A 17 -10.16 4.55 -14.09
C ASP A 17 -9.22 4.35 -12.89
N TYR A 18 -7.94 4.11 -13.17
CA TYR A 18 -6.89 3.99 -12.16
C TYR A 18 -6.58 5.34 -11.48
N GLY A 19 -7.20 6.42 -11.95
CA GLY A 19 -7.01 7.79 -11.49
C GLY A 19 -5.55 8.22 -11.56
N TRP A 20 -5.13 9.10 -10.66
CA TRP A 20 -3.75 9.58 -10.56
C TRP A 20 -2.72 8.49 -10.19
N LEU A 21 -3.18 7.32 -9.73
CA LEU A 21 -2.34 6.19 -9.29
C LEU A 21 -1.99 5.21 -10.41
N TRP A 22 -2.25 5.57 -11.67
CA TRP A 22 -2.01 4.71 -12.85
C TRP A 22 -0.60 4.10 -12.90
N PHE A 23 0.41 4.81 -12.42
CA PHE A 23 1.81 4.36 -12.38
C PHE A 23 2.07 3.18 -11.42
N ILE A 24 1.24 3.02 -10.38
CA ILE A 24 1.30 1.88 -9.44
C ILE A 24 0.37 0.78 -9.92
N SER A 25 -0.81 1.16 -10.41
CA SER A 25 -1.85 0.23 -10.83
C SER A 25 -1.42 -0.64 -12.00
N GLN A 26 -0.69 -0.10 -12.98
CA GLN A 26 -0.21 -0.86 -14.14
C GLN A 26 0.77 -1.99 -13.76
N PRO A 27 1.87 -1.75 -13.01
CA PRO A 27 2.75 -2.82 -12.53
C PRO A 27 2.03 -3.86 -11.67
N LEU A 28 1.15 -3.40 -10.78
CA LEU A 28 0.40 -4.28 -9.88
C LEU A 28 -0.53 -5.23 -10.67
N PHE A 29 -1.18 -4.71 -11.70
CA PHE A 29 -2.05 -5.51 -12.57
C PHE A 29 -1.26 -6.51 -13.43
N LYS A 30 -0.09 -6.11 -13.97
CA LYS A 30 0.81 -7.04 -14.67
C LYS A 30 1.26 -8.18 -13.76
N LEU A 31 1.61 -7.87 -12.51
CA LEU A 31 2.00 -8.87 -11.52
C LEU A 31 0.83 -9.81 -11.19
N LEU A 32 -0.39 -9.28 -11.04
CA LEU A 32 -1.58 -10.09 -10.80
C LEU A 32 -1.86 -11.05 -11.96
N LYS A 33 -1.80 -10.57 -13.22
CA LYS A 33 -1.97 -11.44 -14.39
C LYS A 33 -0.89 -12.51 -14.48
N PHE A 34 0.36 -12.17 -14.15
CA PHE A 34 1.45 -13.15 -14.09
C PHE A 34 1.15 -14.26 -13.09
N ILE A 35 0.79 -13.91 -11.85
CA ILE A 35 0.41 -14.88 -10.80
C ILE A 35 -0.81 -15.71 -11.23
N HIS A 36 -1.82 -15.07 -11.82
CA HIS A 36 -3.00 -15.75 -12.33
C HIS A 36 -2.66 -16.75 -13.44
N GLY A 37 -1.68 -16.46 -14.29
CA GLY A 37 -1.21 -17.37 -15.34
C GLY A 37 -0.65 -18.69 -14.79
N PHE A 38 -0.09 -18.71 -13.58
CA PHE A 38 0.40 -19.94 -12.94
C PHE A 38 -0.68 -20.72 -12.21
N ILE A 39 -1.65 -20.02 -11.62
CA ILE A 39 -2.62 -20.63 -10.69
C ILE A 39 -3.96 -20.94 -11.38
N GLY A 40 -4.35 -20.13 -12.36
CA GLY A 40 -5.64 -20.20 -13.05
C GLY A 40 -6.86 -19.80 -12.19
N ASN A 41 -6.65 -19.33 -10.96
CA ASN A 41 -7.72 -18.90 -10.05
C ASN A 41 -7.51 -17.47 -9.55
N TRP A 42 -8.50 -16.61 -9.84
CA TRP A 42 -8.48 -15.19 -9.48
C TRP A 42 -8.43 -14.95 -7.96
N GLY A 43 -9.13 -15.73 -7.14
CA GLY A 43 -9.15 -15.57 -5.69
C GLY A 43 -7.79 -15.83 -5.04
N PHE A 44 -7.17 -16.97 -5.38
CA PHE A 44 -5.82 -17.29 -4.88
C PHE A 44 -4.75 -16.31 -5.39
N SER A 45 -4.92 -15.78 -6.60
CA SER A 45 -4.01 -14.78 -7.15
C SER A 45 -4.04 -13.48 -6.33
N ILE A 46 -5.23 -13.04 -5.90
CA ILE A 46 -5.41 -11.87 -5.02
C ILE A 46 -4.80 -12.11 -3.63
N ILE A 47 -4.97 -13.31 -3.08
CA ILE A 47 -4.37 -13.67 -1.79
C ILE A 47 -2.84 -13.62 -1.88
N ILE A 48 -2.24 -14.16 -2.95
CA ILE A 48 -0.78 -14.19 -3.08
C ILE A 48 -0.22 -12.79 -3.32
N ILE A 49 -0.84 -11.97 -4.18
CA ILE A 49 -0.36 -10.60 -4.41
C ILE A 49 -0.42 -9.77 -3.12
N THR A 50 -1.44 -9.95 -2.27
CA THR A 50 -1.50 -9.25 -0.97
C THR A 50 -0.36 -9.67 -0.05
N PHE A 51 0.02 -10.95 -0.01
CA PHE A 51 1.21 -11.39 0.73
C PHE A 51 2.52 -10.81 0.16
N ILE A 52 2.67 -10.76 -1.16
CA ILE A 52 3.86 -10.19 -1.82
C ILE A 52 4.01 -8.71 -1.49
N VAL A 53 2.94 -7.93 -1.68
CA VAL A 53 2.95 -6.48 -1.37
C VAL A 53 3.27 -6.26 0.11
N ARG A 54 2.65 -7.03 0.99
CA ARG A 54 2.90 -6.96 2.44
C ARG A 54 4.33 -7.35 2.80
N GLY A 55 4.94 -8.29 2.08
CA GLY A 55 6.34 -8.67 2.20
C GLY A 55 7.29 -7.55 1.77
N ILE A 56 7.03 -6.94 0.60
CA ILE A 56 7.82 -5.79 0.09
C ILE A 56 7.71 -4.58 1.04
N MET A 57 6.53 -4.35 1.62
CA MET A 57 6.26 -3.26 2.57
C MET A 57 6.68 -3.60 4.02
N TYR A 58 7.20 -4.79 4.29
CA TYR A 58 7.63 -5.18 5.64
C TYR A 58 8.69 -4.27 6.27
N PRO A 59 9.81 -3.90 5.59
CA PRO A 59 10.80 -2.98 6.18
C PRO A 59 10.21 -1.62 6.53
N LEU A 60 9.32 -1.09 5.69
CA LEU A 60 8.58 0.15 5.94
C LEU A 60 7.68 0.00 7.18
N THR A 61 6.94 -1.10 7.26
CA THR A 61 6.05 -1.41 8.40
C THR A 61 6.84 -1.53 9.70
N LYS A 62 8.01 -2.18 9.67
CA LYS A 62 8.93 -2.29 10.81
C LYS A 62 9.47 -0.93 11.25
N ALA A 63 9.84 -0.07 10.29
CA ALA A 63 10.30 1.29 10.57
C ALA A 63 9.18 2.11 11.22
N GLN A 64 7.96 2.04 10.69
CA GLN A 64 6.77 2.68 11.26
C GLN A 64 6.52 2.21 12.70
N TYR A 65 6.58 0.90 12.95
CA TYR A 65 6.40 0.34 14.30
C TYR A 65 7.45 0.85 15.29
N THR A 66 8.72 0.91 14.87
CA THR A 66 9.82 1.43 15.70
C THR A 66 9.63 2.90 16.03
N SER A 67 9.17 3.71 15.07
CA SER A 67 8.83 5.12 15.30
C SER A 67 7.71 5.30 16.32
N MET A 68 6.66 4.47 16.22
CA MET A 68 5.55 4.47 17.18
C MET A 68 5.99 4.09 18.60
N ALA A 69 6.87 3.10 18.74
CA ALA A 69 7.43 2.73 20.03
C ALA A 69 8.20 3.89 20.69
N LYS A 70 9.03 4.61 19.91
CA LYS A 70 9.74 5.81 20.40
C LYS A 70 8.77 6.92 20.81
N MET A 71 7.72 7.17 20.04
CA MET A 71 6.69 8.15 20.40
C MET A 71 5.98 7.79 21.70
N ARG A 72 5.68 6.51 21.94
CA ARG A 72 5.07 6.04 23.19
C ARG A 72 5.96 6.29 24.41
N MET A 73 7.28 6.12 24.28
CA MET A 73 8.23 6.44 25.35
C MET A 73 8.37 7.95 25.61
N LEU A 74 8.21 8.77 24.57
CA LEU A 74 8.28 10.22 24.67
C LEU A 74 6.97 10.83 25.18
N GLN A 75 5.84 10.12 25.08
CA GLN A 75 4.52 10.55 25.53
C GLN A 75 4.49 11.06 27.00
N PRO A 76 5.01 10.34 28.01
CA PRO A 76 5.01 10.83 29.39
C PRO A 76 5.89 12.08 29.56
N LYS A 77 7.01 12.19 28.84
CA LYS A 77 7.86 13.39 28.87
C LYS A 77 7.17 14.58 28.19
N LEU A 78 6.46 14.34 27.09
CA LEU A 78 5.62 15.35 26.44
C LEU A 78 4.50 15.83 27.35
N GLN A 79 3.87 14.94 28.11
CA GLN A 79 2.83 15.31 29.09
C GLN A 79 3.42 16.15 30.22
N ALA A 80 4.53 15.73 30.82
CA ALA A 80 5.21 16.50 31.86
C ALA A 80 5.71 17.87 31.37
N MET A 81 6.17 17.98 30.12
CA MET A 81 6.51 19.28 29.52
C MET A 81 5.27 20.15 29.27
N ARG A 82 4.17 19.58 28.77
CA ARG A 82 2.90 20.30 28.59
C ARG A 82 2.34 20.83 29.91
N GLU A 83 2.44 20.07 30.99
CA GLU A 83 2.02 20.50 32.33
C GLU A 83 2.89 21.64 32.88
N ARG A 84 4.20 21.64 32.59
CA ARG A 84 5.13 22.70 33.02
C ARG A 84 5.03 23.98 32.20
N ILE A 85 4.78 23.87 30.90
CA ILE A 85 4.71 25.01 29.96
C ILE A 85 3.30 25.62 29.93
N GLY A 86 2.26 24.90 30.37
CA GLY A 86 0.90 25.43 30.41
C GLY A 86 0.38 25.84 29.02
N ASP A 87 -0.50 26.86 28.98
CA ASP A 87 -1.15 27.34 27.74
C ASP A 87 -0.29 28.31 26.91
N ASP A 88 1.03 28.37 27.15
CA ASP A 88 1.94 29.17 26.34
C ASP A 88 2.36 28.40 25.08
N LYS A 89 1.35 28.00 24.28
CA LYS A 89 1.52 27.22 23.02
C LYS A 89 2.17 28.03 21.89
N GLN A 90 2.45 29.31 22.09
CA GLN A 90 3.02 30.22 21.11
C GLN A 90 4.40 30.70 21.55
N ARG A 91 5.42 29.83 21.52
CA ARG A 91 6.80 30.15 21.12
C ARG A 91 7.66 28.90 21.04
#